data_AF-A0A1U8I2I3-F1
#
_entry.id   AF-A0A1U8I2I3-F1
#
_cell.length_a   1.000
_cell.length_b   1.000
_cell.length_c   1.000
_cell.angle_alpha   90.00
_cell.angle_beta   90.00
_cell.angle_gamma   90.00
#
_symmetry.space_group_name_H-M   'P 1'
#
loop_
_entity.id
_entity.type
_entity.pdbx_description
1 polymer ?
#
loop_
_entity_poly.entity_id
_entity_poly.type
_entity_poly.pdbx_seq_one_letter_code
_entity_poly.pdbx_strand_id
1 'polypeptide(L)'
;MHFGERRMKSGACFICGSFNHYLRDCSEKVERDIVQTSKPSNIATSNVSGSQGDDLNLITKIQDPSYLNQVAQTYRGVFNIFNKFKPQSGAWVSKSGGALKAVLKMYFDQLGMASTYNHKVFCWQTLIGGNYALLNATTFIPNLGYYGALLWHRLMGSIVLAVTQESNLNLRVYAHCVKKKDFYHFINLSEDSSFDVTLSSYEHHYRNLMSMDAANPNFEFTSLLNKEEYHLNALGENIQGQIVLLNDIRMVSTDTFDISAMDPKLVNASTPISVAAHSIVYVTIKDFHAPVCG
;
A
#
# COMPACT_ATOMS: atom_id res chain seq x y z
N MET A 1 15.36 27.67 -42.52
CA MET A 1 13.94 27.26 -42.58
C MET A 1 13.56 26.66 -41.24
N HIS A 2 12.66 27.33 -40.51
CA HIS A 2 12.02 26.84 -39.28
C HIS A 2 10.97 25.76 -39.60
N PHE A 3 10.73 24.85 -38.65
CA PHE A 3 9.45 24.33 -38.13
C PHE A 3 9.76 23.02 -37.35
N GLY A 4 9.47 22.82 -36.06
CA GLY A 4 8.89 23.64 -35.01
C GLY A 4 8.94 22.83 -33.70
N GLU A 5 9.35 23.47 -32.60
CA GLU A 5 9.24 22.93 -31.24
C GLU A 5 7.77 22.67 -30.88
N ARG A 6 7.43 21.46 -30.43
CA ARG A 6 6.26 21.24 -29.56
C ARG A 6 6.76 20.91 -28.16
N ARG A 7 6.92 21.94 -27.34
CA ARG A 7 6.99 21.79 -25.87
C ARG A 7 5.59 21.48 -25.36
N MET A 8 5.35 20.25 -24.90
CA MET A 8 4.21 19.96 -24.02
C MET A 8 4.64 20.24 -22.58
N LYS A 9 4.16 21.36 -22.04
CA LYS A 9 4.20 21.71 -20.62
C LYS A 9 3.05 20.97 -19.93
N SER A 10 3.35 20.03 -19.05
CA SER A 10 2.38 19.45 -18.14
C SER A 10 3.14 18.81 -16.98
N GLY A 11 3.28 19.54 -15.87
CA GLY A 11 3.88 19.08 -14.63
C GLY A 11 2.92 19.35 -13.48
N ALA A 12 2.35 18.30 -12.91
CA ALA A 12 1.65 18.36 -11.63
C ALA A 12 2.62 18.01 -10.49
N CYS A 13 2.58 18.72 -9.36
CA CYS A 13 3.37 18.38 -8.17
C CYS A 13 2.82 17.06 -7.61
N PHE A 14 3.64 16.00 -7.60
CA PHE A 14 3.26 14.66 -7.10
C PHE A 14 2.77 14.68 -5.63
N ILE A 15 3.22 15.68 -4.86
CA ILE A 15 2.90 15.82 -3.43
C ILE A 15 1.48 16.38 -3.21
N CYS A 16 1.00 17.30 -4.05
CA CYS A 16 -0.29 17.99 -3.81
C CYS A 16 -1.30 17.86 -4.95
N GLY A 17 -0.93 17.29 -6.10
CA GLY A 17 -1.82 17.09 -7.25
C GLY A 17 -2.19 18.37 -8.02
N SER A 18 -1.61 19.52 -7.68
CA SER A 18 -1.90 20.79 -8.37
C SER A 18 -1.10 20.93 -9.68
N PHE A 19 -1.78 21.37 -10.74
CA PHE A 19 -1.16 21.66 -12.04
C PHE A 19 -0.53 23.06 -12.05
N ASN A 20 0.66 23.17 -12.66
CA ASN A 20 1.53 24.36 -12.71
C ASN A 20 2.40 24.62 -11.47
N HIS A 21 2.53 23.63 -10.58
CA HIS A 21 3.45 23.70 -9.45
C HIS A 21 4.59 22.70 -9.67
N TYR A 22 5.82 23.19 -9.79
CA TYR A 22 6.99 22.31 -9.83
C TYR A 22 7.34 21.84 -8.41
N LEU A 23 8.06 20.72 -8.30
CA LEU A 23 8.54 20.16 -7.02
C LEU A 23 9.25 21.18 -6.11
N ARG A 24 9.86 22.22 -6.69
CA ARG A 24 10.58 23.29 -5.99
C ARG A 24 9.68 24.38 -5.41
N ASP A 25 8.45 24.51 -5.91
CA ASP A 25 7.52 25.57 -5.54
C ASP A 25 6.51 25.11 -4.46
N CYS A 26 6.43 23.79 -4.22
CA CYS A 26 5.57 23.17 -3.19
C CYS A 26 5.93 23.71 -1.77
N SER A 27 5.14 24.68 -1.28
CA SER A 27 5.39 25.51 -0.08
C SER A 27 5.19 24.83 1.29
N GLU A 28 5.22 23.50 1.39
CA GLU A 28 5.37 22.85 2.70
C GLU A 28 6.85 22.95 3.12
N LYS A 29 7.16 24.01 3.88
CA LYS A 29 8.48 24.23 4.48
C LYS A 29 8.89 23.03 5.33
N VAL A 30 9.87 22.26 4.86
CA VAL A 30 10.78 21.51 5.73
C VAL A 30 12.07 22.30 5.82
N GLU A 31 12.19 23.17 6.83
CA GLU A 31 13.48 23.79 7.16
C GLU A 31 14.45 22.69 7.59
N ARG A 32 15.52 22.50 6.81
CA ARG A 32 16.77 21.92 7.31
C ARG A 32 17.95 22.64 6.68
N ASP A 33 18.69 23.35 7.52
CA ASP A 33 20.01 23.89 7.23
C ASP A 33 20.94 22.78 6.74
N ILE A 34 21.44 22.93 5.51
CA ILE A 34 22.46 22.05 4.95
C ILE A 34 23.83 22.66 5.28
N VAL A 35 24.43 22.21 6.39
CA VAL A 35 25.89 22.24 6.52
C VAL A 35 26.41 21.00 5.80
N GLN A 36 27.08 21.21 4.67
CA GLN A 36 27.85 20.19 3.97
C GLN A 36 28.93 19.63 4.91
N THR A 37 28.71 18.41 5.37
CA THR A 37 29.81 17.53 5.81
C THR A 37 29.69 16.24 5.00
N SER A 38 30.75 15.94 4.26
CA SER A 38 30.90 14.73 3.45
C SER A 38 30.80 13.49 4.35
N LYS A 39 29.60 12.90 4.46
CA LYS A 39 29.39 11.59 5.06
C LYS A 39 29.33 10.53 3.94
N PRO A 40 29.98 9.37 4.10
CA PRO A 40 29.84 8.27 3.14
C PRO A 40 28.37 7.82 3.05
N SER A 41 27.89 7.57 1.83
CA SER A 41 26.49 7.22 1.56
C SER A 41 26.14 5.84 2.14
N ASN A 42 25.38 5.81 3.24
CA ASN A 42 24.91 4.60 3.93
C ASN A 42 23.68 3.96 3.27
N ILE A 43 23.72 3.75 1.95
CA ILE A 43 22.59 3.20 1.18
C ILE A 43 22.99 1.80 0.69
N ALA A 44 22.22 0.77 1.06
CA ALA A 44 22.31 -0.54 0.39
C ALA A 44 20.99 -0.83 -0.33
N THR A 45 21.12 -1.25 -1.59
CA THR A 45 20.03 -1.47 -2.53
C THR A 45 19.86 -2.96 -2.79
N SER A 46 18.65 -3.49 -2.63
CA SER A 46 18.29 -4.84 -3.05
C SER A 46 17.33 -4.79 -4.24
N ASN A 47 17.49 -5.75 -5.16
CA ASN A 47 16.52 -6.01 -6.21
C ASN A 47 15.68 -7.21 -5.77
N VAL A 48 14.36 -7.06 -5.73
CA VAL A 48 13.44 -8.14 -5.38
C VAL A 48 12.58 -8.41 -6.60
N SER A 49 12.82 -9.52 -7.29
CA SER A 49 11.95 -9.96 -8.39
C SER A 49 10.90 -10.91 -7.84
N GLY A 50 9.63 -10.63 -8.09
CA GLY A 50 8.53 -11.53 -7.74
C GLY A 50 8.39 -12.72 -8.71
N SER A 51 9.23 -12.79 -9.75
CA SER A 51 9.20 -13.88 -10.76
C SER A 51 10.33 -13.83 -11.79
N GLN A 52 10.50 -14.95 -12.51
CA GLN A 52 11.31 -15.06 -13.73
C GLN A 52 10.36 -14.97 -14.94
N GLY A 53 10.76 -14.25 -15.99
CA GLY A 53 9.88 -13.68 -17.04
C GLY A 53 9.02 -14.63 -17.88
N ASP A 54 9.24 -15.95 -17.82
CA ASP A 54 8.63 -16.93 -18.75
C ASP A 54 7.83 -18.06 -18.04
N ASP A 55 7.51 -17.91 -16.75
CA ASP A 55 6.76 -18.92 -16.01
C ASP A 55 5.24 -18.85 -16.31
N LEU A 56 4.71 -19.80 -17.08
CA LEU A 56 3.27 -19.89 -17.37
C LEU A 56 2.40 -20.06 -16.11
N ASN A 57 2.97 -20.57 -15.01
CA ASN A 57 2.27 -20.74 -13.74
C ASN A 57 2.45 -19.52 -12.80
N LEU A 58 2.92 -18.40 -13.32
CA LEU A 58 3.19 -17.24 -12.50
C LEU A 58 1.92 -16.69 -11.82
N ILE A 59 0.79 -16.67 -12.53
CA ILE A 59 -0.47 -16.14 -11.99
C ILE A 59 -0.91 -16.93 -10.76
N THR A 60 -0.81 -18.26 -10.80
CA THR A 60 -1.18 -19.12 -9.67
C THR A 60 -0.19 -18.98 -8.52
N LYS A 61 1.11 -18.83 -8.81
CA LYS A 61 2.13 -18.61 -7.77
C LYS A 61 1.95 -17.30 -7.00
N ILE A 62 1.62 -16.20 -7.67
CA ILE A 62 1.46 -14.89 -6.99
C ILE A 62 0.14 -14.77 -6.22
N GLN A 63 -0.79 -15.70 -6.43
CA GLN A 63 -2.00 -15.83 -5.61
C GLN A 63 -1.79 -16.76 -4.41
N ASP A 64 -0.78 -17.64 -4.44
CA ASP A 64 -0.44 -18.55 -3.33
C ASP A 64 0.20 -17.80 -2.15
N PRO A 65 -0.44 -17.77 -0.97
CA PRO A 65 0.14 -17.15 0.22
C PRO A 65 1.48 -17.75 0.63
N SER A 66 1.68 -19.05 0.40
CA SER A 66 2.91 -19.76 0.77
C SER A 66 4.10 -19.25 -0.04
N TYR A 67 3.87 -18.97 -1.33
CA TYR A 67 4.87 -18.35 -2.20
C TYR A 67 5.20 -16.94 -1.74
N LEU A 68 4.19 -16.12 -1.47
CA LEU A 68 4.41 -14.75 -0.99
C LEU A 68 5.11 -14.70 0.38
N ASN A 69 4.84 -15.67 1.26
CA ASN A 69 5.56 -15.84 2.52
C ASN A 69 7.05 -16.17 2.33
N GLN A 70 7.43 -16.85 1.25
CA GLN A 70 8.84 -17.06 0.89
C GLN A 70 9.48 -15.74 0.43
N VAL A 71 8.76 -14.94 -0.36
CA VAL A 71 9.21 -13.59 -0.76
C VAL A 71 9.43 -12.70 0.47
N ALA A 72 8.58 -12.81 1.49
CA ALA A 72 8.73 -12.13 2.78
C ALA A 72 10.08 -12.43 3.47
N GLN A 73 10.60 -13.66 3.32
CA GLN A 73 11.88 -14.05 3.92
C GLN A 73 13.06 -13.27 3.33
N THR A 74 12.99 -12.84 2.06
CA THR A 74 14.02 -11.98 1.47
C THR A 74 14.08 -10.62 2.18
N TYR A 75 12.92 -9.98 2.38
CA TYR A 75 12.84 -8.71 3.11
C TYR A 75 13.31 -8.88 4.57
N ARG A 76 12.88 -9.95 5.25
CA ARG A 76 13.33 -10.27 6.60
C ARG A 76 14.83 -10.51 6.69
N GLY A 77 15.41 -11.21 5.72
CA GLY A 77 16.84 -11.47 5.63
C GLY A 77 17.66 -10.18 5.56
N VAL A 78 17.25 -9.26 4.67
CA VAL A 78 17.88 -7.93 4.54
C VAL A 78 17.75 -7.14 5.85
N PHE A 79 16.56 -7.14 6.46
CA PHE A 79 16.33 -6.49 7.75
C PHE A 79 17.26 -7.03 8.85
N ASN A 80 17.40 -8.35 8.96
CA ASN A 80 18.27 -8.99 9.96
C ASN A 80 19.75 -8.63 9.74
N ILE A 81 20.21 -8.57 8.49
CA ILE A 81 21.58 -8.15 8.14
C ILE A 81 21.81 -6.70 8.56
N PHE A 82 20.89 -5.79 8.23
CA PHE A 82 21.01 -4.38 8.61
C PHE A 82 21.00 -4.20 10.13
N ASN A 83 20.08 -4.85 10.85
CA ASN A 83 20.05 -4.76 12.30
C ASN A 83 21.34 -5.25 12.95
N LYS A 84 21.97 -6.28 12.37
CA LYS A 84 23.23 -6.84 12.88
C LYS A 84 24.43 -5.95 12.58
N PHE A 85 24.54 -5.40 11.37
CA PHE A 85 25.78 -4.76 10.91
C PHE A 85 25.70 -3.23 10.80
N LYS A 86 24.52 -2.67 10.53
CA LYS A 86 24.28 -1.22 10.30
C LYS A 86 22.87 -0.80 10.75
N PRO A 87 22.52 -0.89 12.04
CA PRO A 87 21.16 -0.65 12.54
C PRO A 87 20.66 0.79 12.32
N GLN A 88 21.57 1.76 12.16
CA GLN A 88 21.24 3.17 11.89
C GLN A 88 20.99 3.45 10.40
N SER A 89 21.19 2.48 9.51
CA SER A 89 21.00 2.62 8.06
C SER A 89 19.65 2.06 7.63
N GLY A 90 19.08 2.62 6.55
CA GLY A 90 17.83 2.15 5.96
C GLY A 90 18.07 1.31 4.72
N ALA A 91 17.41 0.16 4.61
CA ALA A 91 17.44 -0.66 3.40
C ALA A 91 16.51 -0.08 2.32
N TRP A 92 16.93 -0.12 1.06
CA TRP A 92 16.14 0.34 -0.09
C TRP A 92 15.90 -0.81 -1.05
N VAL A 93 14.67 -0.93 -1.54
CA VAL A 93 14.34 -1.78 -2.69
C VAL A 93 14.44 -0.91 -3.92
N SER A 94 15.56 -1.01 -4.64
CA SER A 94 15.84 -0.18 -5.82
C SER A 94 15.07 -0.61 -7.06
N LYS A 95 14.65 -1.88 -7.09
CA LYS A 95 13.86 -2.45 -8.18
C LYS A 95 13.00 -3.59 -7.64
N SER A 96 11.69 -3.44 -7.78
CA SER A 96 10.71 -4.53 -7.68
C SER A 96 9.80 -4.50 -8.90
N GLY A 97 9.38 -5.67 -9.37
CA GLY A 97 8.51 -5.81 -10.53
C GLY A 97 7.99 -7.24 -10.64
N GLY A 98 6.85 -7.40 -11.31
CA GLY A 98 6.28 -8.70 -11.67
C GLY A 98 6.28 -8.87 -13.18
N ALA A 99 6.28 -10.11 -13.68
CA ALA A 99 6.28 -10.34 -15.13
C ALA A 99 4.89 -10.22 -15.80
N LEU A 100 3.77 -10.22 -15.06
CA LEU A 100 2.40 -10.26 -15.62
C LEU A 100 1.42 -9.32 -14.92
N LYS A 101 0.37 -8.91 -15.66
CA LYS A 101 -0.73 -7.96 -15.32
C LYS A 101 -1.51 -8.24 -14.04
N ALA A 102 -1.41 -9.44 -13.45
CA ALA A 102 -1.90 -9.77 -12.10
C ALA A 102 -1.09 -9.09 -10.96
N VAL A 103 -0.53 -7.92 -11.28
CA VAL A 103 0.44 -7.11 -10.55
C VAL A 103 -0.12 -6.56 -9.25
N LEU A 104 -1.41 -6.21 -9.20
CA LEU A 104 -1.90 -5.30 -8.16
C LEU A 104 -1.66 -5.82 -6.74
N LYS A 105 -2.15 -7.04 -6.46
CA LYS A 105 -2.05 -7.65 -5.14
C LYS A 105 -0.59 -7.92 -4.79
N MET A 106 0.19 -8.46 -5.73
CA MET A 106 1.61 -8.72 -5.53
C MET A 106 2.41 -7.43 -5.25
N TYR A 107 2.06 -6.35 -5.94
CA TYR A 107 2.66 -5.03 -5.75
C TYR A 107 2.40 -4.51 -4.33
N PHE A 108 1.14 -4.50 -3.88
CA PHE A 108 0.82 -4.03 -2.52
C PHE A 108 1.30 -4.97 -1.43
N ASP A 109 1.27 -6.27 -1.68
CA ASP A 109 1.80 -7.24 -0.73
C ASP A 109 3.30 -7.02 -0.51
N GLN A 110 4.07 -6.84 -1.60
CA GLN A 110 5.49 -6.51 -1.51
C GLN A 110 5.74 -5.15 -0.86
N LEU A 111 4.92 -4.15 -1.16
CA LEU A 111 5.01 -2.82 -0.55
C LEU A 111 4.74 -2.88 0.97
N GLY A 112 3.75 -3.67 1.38
CA GLY A 112 3.44 -3.96 2.77
C GLY A 112 4.58 -4.71 3.46
N MET A 113 5.07 -5.81 2.87
CA MET A 113 6.21 -6.57 3.41
C MET A 113 7.47 -5.71 3.55
N ALA A 114 7.79 -4.90 2.54
CA ALA A 114 8.93 -3.99 2.58
C ALA A 114 8.81 -3.01 3.77
N SER A 115 7.60 -2.47 3.98
CA SER A 115 7.30 -1.55 5.09
C SER A 115 7.44 -2.26 6.44
N THR A 116 6.87 -3.45 6.61
CA THR A 116 6.98 -4.26 7.85
C THR A 116 8.43 -4.57 8.22
N TYR A 117 9.27 -4.88 7.22
CA TYR A 117 10.69 -5.16 7.42
C TYR A 117 11.59 -3.92 7.27
N ASN A 118 11.05 -2.73 7.56
CA ASN A 118 11.80 -1.48 7.70
C ASN A 118 12.62 -1.06 6.47
N HIS A 119 12.16 -1.40 5.26
CA HIS A 119 12.71 -0.82 4.03
C HIS A 119 12.19 0.60 3.89
N LYS A 120 13.10 1.56 3.71
CA LYS A 120 12.78 2.99 3.72
C LYS A 120 12.29 3.51 2.37
N VAL A 121 12.64 2.81 1.29
CA VAL A 121 12.26 3.17 -0.08
C VAL A 121 11.89 1.89 -0.83
N PHE A 122 10.81 1.98 -1.59
CA PHE A 122 10.35 0.93 -2.49
C PHE A 122 10.14 1.47 -3.89
N CYS A 123 10.95 1.01 -4.84
CA CYS A 123 10.87 1.41 -6.24
C CYS A 123 10.21 0.32 -7.08
N TRP A 124 9.01 0.61 -7.59
CA TRP A 124 8.35 -0.24 -8.58
C TRP A 124 8.90 0.06 -9.98
N GLN A 125 9.47 -0.95 -10.62
CA GLN A 125 9.72 -0.96 -12.04
C GLN A 125 8.44 -1.51 -12.71
N THR A 126 7.78 -0.79 -13.63
CA THR A 126 8.07 0.57 -14.12
C THR A 126 6.84 1.46 -14.07
N LEU A 127 7.06 2.77 -14.11
CA LEU A 127 5.99 3.75 -14.31
C LEU A 127 5.38 3.60 -15.71
N ILE A 128 6.21 3.50 -16.75
CA ILE A 128 5.83 3.39 -18.17
C ILE A 128 6.71 2.32 -18.85
N GLY A 129 6.11 1.49 -19.70
CA GLY A 129 6.80 0.51 -20.55
C GLY A 129 6.68 -0.94 -20.08
N GLY A 130 6.38 -1.88 -20.97
CA GLY A 130 6.14 -3.28 -20.60
C GLY A 130 4.76 -3.53 -19.99
N ASN A 131 4.44 -4.80 -19.76
CA ASN A 131 3.07 -5.26 -19.50
C ASN A 131 2.59 -5.06 -18.06
N TYR A 132 3.48 -4.68 -17.15
CA TYR A 132 3.24 -4.46 -15.72
C TYR A 132 3.44 -2.99 -15.30
N ALA A 133 3.54 -2.09 -16.28
CA ALA A 133 3.69 -0.66 -16.02
C ALA A 133 2.45 -0.07 -15.34
N LEU A 134 2.66 0.94 -14.49
CA LEU A 134 1.54 1.66 -13.85
C LEU A 134 0.72 2.47 -14.85
N LEU A 135 1.33 2.91 -15.95
CA LEU A 135 0.68 3.63 -17.04
C LEU A 135 0.79 2.84 -18.34
N ASN A 136 -0.25 2.90 -19.17
CA ASN A 136 -0.20 2.37 -20.52
C ASN A 136 0.86 3.12 -21.36
N ALA A 137 1.75 2.39 -22.02
CA ALA A 137 2.86 3.01 -22.76
C ALA A 137 2.40 3.79 -24.01
N THR A 138 1.25 3.45 -24.59
CA THR A 138 0.73 4.08 -25.80
C THR A 138 -0.25 5.19 -25.48
N THR A 139 -1.15 4.96 -24.52
CA THR A 139 -2.24 5.90 -24.22
C THR A 139 -1.98 6.78 -23.00
N PHE A 140 -0.96 6.46 -22.20
CA PHE A 140 -0.67 7.08 -20.88
C PHE A 140 -1.82 6.97 -19.87
N ILE A 141 -2.88 6.20 -20.19
CA ILE A 141 -3.99 5.95 -19.29
C ILE A 141 -3.48 5.13 -18.09
N PRO A 142 -3.78 5.53 -16.85
CA PRO A 142 -3.40 4.79 -15.67
C PRO A 142 -4.02 3.38 -15.63
N ASN A 143 -3.19 2.38 -15.33
CA ASN A 143 -3.63 1.02 -15.03
C ASN A 143 -4.05 0.89 -13.56
N LEU A 144 -4.65 -0.25 -13.20
CA LEU A 144 -5.10 -0.57 -11.84
C LEU A 144 -4.03 -0.34 -10.75
N GLY A 145 -2.77 -0.70 -11.05
CA GLY A 145 -1.62 -0.45 -10.18
C GLY A 145 -1.46 1.01 -9.75
N TYR A 146 -1.73 1.94 -10.66
CA TYR A 146 -1.56 3.37 -10.41
C TYR A 146 -2.54 3.89 -9.37
N TYR A 147 -3.84 3.57 -9.52
CA TYR A 147 -4.87 4.06 -8.60
C TYR A 147 -4.67 3.52 -7.19
N GLY A 148 -4.29 2.25 -7.06
CA GLY A 148 -3.92 1.70 -5.76
C GLY A 148 -2.67 2.38 -5.19
N ALA A 149 -1.64 2.66 -6.00
CA ALA A 149 -0.41 3.29 -5.53
C ALA A 149 -0.69 4.73 -5.05
N LEU A 150 -1.60 5.42 -5.74
CA LEU A 150 -2.07 6.74 -5.36
C LEU A 150 -2.85 6.72 -4.04
N LEU A 151 -3.72 5.73 -3.84
CA LEU A 151 -4.41 5.53 -2.56
C LEU A 151 -3.42 5.21 -1.45
N TRP A 152 -2.45 4.32 -1.68
CA TRP A 152 -1.38 4.06 -0.73
C TRP A 152 -0.64 5.35 -0.35
N HIS A 153 -0.25 6.16 -1.33
CA HIS A 153 0.44 7.43 -1.09
C HIS A 153 -0.40 8.41 -0.25
N ARG A 154 -1.72 8.47 -0.47
CA ARG A 154 -2.64 9.36 0.25
C ARG A 154 -3.00 8.87 1.65
N LEU A 155 -3.12 7.55 1.84
CA LEU A 155 -3.74 6.93 3.00
C LEU A 155 -2.77 6.19 3.92
N MET A 156 -1.57 5.85 3.46
CA MET A 156 -0.58 5.10 4.25
C MET A 156 0.60 5.99 4.62
N GLY A 157 0.92 6.09 5.91
CA GLY A 157 1.99 6.99 6.39
C GLY A 157 3.29 6.26 6.71
N SER A 158 4.21 6.98 7.34
CA SER A 158 5.58 6.51 7.55
C SER A 158 5.77 5.63 8.79
N ILE A 159 4.82 5.64 9.73
CA ILE A 159 4.88 4.82 10.94
C ILE A 159 4.09 3.54 10.65
N VAL A 160 4.79 2.40 10.68
CA VAL A 160 4.20 1.07 10.43
C VAL A 160 3.76 0.48 11.76
N LEU A 161 2.53 -0.03 11.81
CA LEU A 161 1.94 -0.69 12.96
C LEU A 161 2.05 -2.21 12.82
N ALA A 162 2.25 -2.88 13.95
CA ALA A 162 2.16 -4.34 13.99
C ALA A 162 0.69 -4.76 14.01
N VAL A 163 0.33 -5.74 13.17
CA VAL A 163 -1.01 -6.33 13.12
C VAL A 163 -0.87 -7.83 13.35
N THR A 164 -1.70 -8.36 14.24
CA THR A 164 -1.87 -9.81 14.44
C THR A 164 -3.19 -10.23 13.83
N GLN A 165 -3.16 -11.24 12.98
CA GLN A 165 -4.33 -11.78 12.32
C GLN A 165 -4.56 -13.21 12.77
N GLU A 166 -5.81 -13.55 13.10
CA GLU A 166 -6.18 -14.93 13.38
C GLU A 166 -6.40 -15.71 12.07
N SER A 167 -5.56 -16.74 11.90
CA SER A 167 -5.81 -18.00 11.18
C SER A 167 -6.26 -18.01 9.71
N ASN A 168 -6.10 -16.95 8.91
CA ASN A 168 -6.29 -17.06 7.45
C ASN A 168 -5.10 -16.59 6.62
N LEU A 169 -4.44 -17.51 5.92
CA LEU A 169 -3.30 -17.21 5.05
C LEU A 169 -3.67 -16.40 3.80
N ASN A 170 -4.92 -16.47 3.34
CA ASN A 170 -5.39 -15.78 2.13
C ASN A 170 -5.76 -14.32 2.36
N LEU A 171 -5.95 -13.91 3.61
CA LEU A 171 -6.16 -12.51 3.95
C LEU A 171 -4.85 -11.96 4.51
N ARG A 172 -4.43 -10.79 4.01
CA ARG A 172 -3.20 -10.12 4.48
C ARG A 172 -3.53 -8.70 4.91
N VAL A 173 -2.94 -8.29 6.03
CA VAL A 173 -3.25 -7.01 6.67
C VAL A 173 -1.97 -6.24 6.97
N TYR A 174 -1.97 -4.97 6.61
CA TYR A 174 -0.93 -4.01 6.93
C TYR A 174 -1.57 -2.77 7.54
N ALA A 175 -0.90 -2.13 8.50
CA ALA A 175 -1.44 -0.93 9.14
C ALA A 175 -0.37 0.15 9.32
N HIS A 176 -0.77 1.41 9.12
CA HIS A 176 0.13 2.57 9.16
C HIS A 176 -0.57 3.76 9.85
N CYS A 177 0.20 4.60 10.54
CA CYS A 177 -0.32 5.87 11.06
C CYS A 177 -0.30 6.96 9.98
N VAL A 178 -1.36 7.76 9.88
CA VAL A 178 -1.42 9.00 9.08
C VAL A 178 -2.13 10.11 9.85
N LYS A 179 -1.44 11.23 10.10
CA LYS A 179 -2.03 12.46 10.66
C LYS A 179 -3.01 12.20 11.83
N LYS A 180 -2.57 11.45 12.85
CA LYS A 180 -3.36 11.03 14.01
C LYS A 180 -4.50 10.05 13.73
N LYS A 181 -4.47 9.37 12.60
CA LYS A 181 -5.39 8.28 12.27
C LYS A 181 -4.61 7.00 12.01
N ASP A 182 -5.29 5.88 12.18
CA ASP A 182 -4.78 4.58 11.79
C ASP A 182 -5.44 4.17 10.49
N PHE A 183 -4.63 3.72 9.53
CA PHE A 183 -5.11 3.16 8.27
C PHE A 183 -4.71 1.69 8.19
N TYR A 184 -5.68 0.88 7.81
CA TYR A 184 -5.56 -0.55 7.58
C TYR A 184 -5.68 -0.82 6.09
N HIS A 185 -4.85 -1.73 5.59
CA HIS A 185 -4.82 -2.18 4.23
C HIS A 185 -5.02 -3.70 4.22
N PHE A 186 -6.12 -4.14 3.65
CA PHE A 186 -6.50 -5.55 3.52
C PHE A 186 -6.30 -6.01 2.08
N ILE A 187 -5.67 -7.16 1.90
CA ILE A 187 -5.52 -7.82 0.60
C ILE A 187 -6.16 -9.20 0.72
N ASN A 188 -7.19 -9.45 -0.08
CA ASN A 188 -7.77 -10.78 -0.20
C ASN A 188 -7.17 -11.50 -1.41
N LEU A 189 -6.40 -12.55 -1.12
CA LEU A 189 -5.77 -13.43 -2.10
C LEU A 189 -6.70 -14.54 -2.58
N SER A 190 -7.78 -14.85 -1.84
CA SER A 190 -8.74 -15.91 -2.18
C SER A 190 -9.45 -15.61 -3.50
N GLU A 191 -9.77 -16.70 -4.21
CA GLU A 191 -10.40 -16.63 -5.52
C GLU A 191 -11.92 -16.44 -5.47
N ASP A 192 -12.56 -17.07 -4.49
CA ASP A 192 -13.99 -17.29 -4.41
C ASP A 192 -14.60 -16.91 -3.06
N SER A 193 -13.77 -16.71 -2.02
CA SER A 193 -14.25 -16.37 -0.68
C SER A 193 -14.04 -14.89 -0.33
N SER A 194 -15.08 -14.30 0.22
CA SER A 194 -15.02 -13.00 0.91
C SER A 194 -14.72 -13.20 2.39
N PHE A 195 -14.08 -12.21 3.00
CA PHE A 195 -13.81 -12.20 4.44
C PHE A 195 -14.52 -11.04 5.12
N ASP A 196 -15.23 -11.32 6.20
CA ASP A 196 -15.76 -10.28 7.08
C ASP A 196 -14.80 -10.10 8.26
N VAL A 197 -14.20 -8.92 8.33
CA VAL A 197 -13.13 -8.61 9.28
C VAL A 197 -13.63 -7.66 10.34
N THR A 198 -13.39 -8.00 11.61
CA THR A 198 -13.58 -7.11 12.75
C THR A 198 -12.22 -6.67 13.29
N LEU A 199 -12.11 -5.40 13.66
CA LEU A 199 -10.91 -4.86 14.26
C LEU A 199 -11.09 -4.77 15.78
N SER A 200 -10.12 -5.30 16.52
CA SER A 200 -10.07 -5.23 17.98
C SER A 200 -8.73 -4.62 18.42
N SER A 201 -8.76 -3.77 19.44
CA SER A 201 -7.55 -3.27 20.10
C SER A 201 -7.21 -4.17 21.27
N TYR A 202 -6.04 -4.80 21.25
CA TYR A 202 -5.44 -5.33 22.47
C TYR A 202 -4.79 -4.19 23.24
N GLU A 203 -5.51 -3.58 24.18
CA GLU A 203 -4.85 -2.82 25.24
C GLU A 203 -4.12 -3.81 26.15
N HIS A 204 -2.79 -3.79 26.09
CA HIS A 204 -1.93 -4.47 27.07
C HIS A 204 -2.09 -3.80 28.44
N HIS A 205 -3.17 -4.10 29.16
CA HIS A 205 -3.21 -3.81 30.59
C HIS A 205 -2.25 -4.75 31.30
N TYR A 206 -1.16 -4.18 31.84
CA TYR A 206 -0.41 -4.80 32.94
C TYR A 206 -1.38 -5.01 34.13
N ARG A 207 -2.11 -6.13 34.15
CA ARG A 207 -2.88 -6.57 35.32
C ARG A 207 -2.01 -7.50 36.16
N ASN A 208 -1.26 -6.89 37.07
CA ASN A 208 -1.15 -7.45 38.42
C ASN A 208 -2.55 -7.52 39.00
N LEU A 209 -3.27 -8.61 38.75
CA LEU A 209 -4.42 -9.02 39.54
C LEU A 209 -4.62 -10.52 39.29
N MET A 210 -4.12 -11.30 40.25
CA MET A 210 -4.61 -12.64 40.52
C MET A 210 -6.14 -12.59 40.57
N SER A 211 -6.81 -12.99 39.51
CA SER A 211 -8.18 -13.50 39.59
C SER A 211 -8.41 -14.43 38.42
N MET A 212 -8.54 -15.70 38.80
CA MET A 212 -8.91 -16.84 37.99
C MET A 212 -10.35 -16.64 37.56
N ASP A 213 -10.57 -16.16 36.33
CA ASP A 213 -11.83 -16.30 35.59
C ASP A 213 -11.55 -15.96 34.12
N ALA A 214 -11.30 -17.01 33.34
CA ALA A 214 -11.07 -16.94 31.90
C ALA A 214 -12.42 -16.70 31.19
N ALA A 215 -12.87 -15.44 31.19
CA ALA A 215 -13.85 -14.96 30.23
C ALA A 215 -13.10 -14.15 29.18
N ASN A 216 -13.05 -14.69 27.95
CA ASN A 216 -12.52 -14.02 26.77
C ASN A 216 -13.24 -12.66 26.62
N PRO A 217 -12.57 -11.52 26.85
CA PRO A 217 -13.26 -10.24 26.71
C PRO A 217 -13.32 -9.96 25.21
N ASN A 218 -14.41 -10.40 24.57
CA ASN A 218 -14.82 -9.88 23.28
C ASN A 218 -15.12 -8.39 23.46
N PHE A 219 -14.09 -7.56 23.34
CA PHE A 219 -14.25 -6.11 23.38
C PHE A 219 -14.87 -5.69 22.04
N GLU A 220 -16.20 -5.59 22.04
CA GLU A 220 -16.96 -5.11 20.89
C GLU A 220 -16.72 -3.60 20.78
N PHE A 221 -15.91 -3.20 19.80
CA PHE A 221 -15.56 -1.80 19.59
C PHE A 221 -16.80 -1.03 19.13
N THR A 222 -17.39 -0.26 20.04
CA THR A 222 -18.56 0.60 19.79
C THR A 222 -18.12 2.02 19.46
N SER A 223 -17.48 2.22 18.30
CA SER A 223 -17.31 3.59 17.81
C SER A 223 -18.64 4.15 17.33
N LEU A 224 -18.98 5.34 17.84
CA LEU A 224 -20.14 6.12 17.44
C LEU A 224 -19.95 6.80 16.07
N LEU A 225 -18.75 6.73 15.50
CA LEU A 225 -18.39 7.36 14.23
C LEU A 225 -18.38 6.34 13.10
N ASN A 226 -18.60 6.84 11.89
CA ASN A 226 -18.45 6.04 10.69
C ASN A 226 -16.97 5.77 10.39
N LYS A 227 -16.65 4.54 10.00
CA LYS A 227 -15.40 4.18 9.33
C LYS A 227 -15.45 4.64 7.87
N GLU A 228 -14.29 5.01 7.36
CA GLU A 228 -14.08 5.38 5.96
C GLU A 228 -13.47 4.17 5.24
N GLU A 229 -14.17 3.64 4.24
CA GLU A 229 -13.74 2.46 3.48
C GLU A 229 -13.49 2.80 2.00
N TYR A 230 -12.42 2.24 1.44
CA TYR A 230 -12.03 2.37 0.04
C TYR A 230 -11.83 0.97 -0.54
N HIS A 231 -12.84 0.49 -1.26
CA HIS A 231 -12.85 -0.83 -1.89
C HIS A 231 -12.35 -0.73 -3.33
N LEU A 232 -11.19 -1.32 -3.60
CA LEU A 232 -10.61 -1.38 -4.94
C LEU A 232 -10.83 -2.76 -5.57
N ASN A 233 -11.63 -2.78 -6.63
CA ASN A 233 -11.97 -3.98 -7.37
C ASN A 233 -11.70 -3.81 -8.87
N ALA A 234 -11.44 -4.91 -9.57
CA ALA A 234 -11.42 -4.94 -11.03
C ALA A 234 -12.84 -5.20 -11.56
N LEU A 235 -13.24 -4.50 -12.63
CA LEU A 235 -14.56 -4.73 -13.24
C LEU A 235 -14.68 -6.17 -13.76
N GLY A 236 -15.74 -6.87 -13.32
CA GLY A 236 -16.05 -8.24 -13.75
C GLY A 236 -15.13 -9.31 -13.17
N GLU A 237 -14.50 -9.05 -12.01
CA GLU A 237 -13.59 -9.97 -11.30
C GLU A 237 -12.38 -10.45 -12.13
N ASN A 238 -12.17 -9.84 -13.29
CA ASN A 238 -11.06 -10.15 -14.16
C ASN A 238 -9.79 -9.53 -13.57
N ILE A 239 -8.95 -10.36 -12.94
CA ILE A 239 -7.64 -9.98 -12.39
C ILE A 239 -6.66 -9.36 -13.40
N GLN A 240 -6.96 -9.47 -14.70
CA GLN A 240 -6.21 -8.85 -15.79
C GLN A 240 -6.89 -7.60 -16.37
N GLY A 241 -8.08 -7.28 -15.87
CA GLY A 241 -8.90 -6.15 -16.30
C GLY A 241 -8.21 -4.81 -16.07
N GLN A 242 -8.30 -3.93 -17.07
CA GLN A 242 -7.75 -2.57 -16.99
C GLN A 242 -8.66 -1.57 -16.26
N ILE A 243 -9.94 -1.92 -16.07
CA ILE A 243 -10.94 -1.04 -15.51
C ILE A 243 -11.03 -1.23 -14.00
N VAL A 244 -10.80 -0.14 -13.26
CA VAL A 244 -10.83 -0.09 -11.80
C VAL A 244 -12.16 0.45 -11.31
N LEU A 245 -12.68 -0.18 -10.27
CA LEU A 245 -13.77 0.34 -9.47
C LEU A 245 -13.22 0.75 -8.09
N LEU A 246 -13.53 1.96 -7.66
CA LEU A 246 -13.37 2.41 -6.29
C LEU A 246 -14.77 2.56 -5.69
N ASN A 247 -15.10 1.77 -4.67
CA ASN A 247 -16.44 1.78 -4.06
C ASN A 247 -17.55 1.64 -5.12
N ASP A 248 -17.37 0.70 -6.05
CA ASP A 248 -18.25 0.42 -7.21
C ASP A 248 -18.34 1.54 -8.27
N ILE A 249 -17.59 2.63 -8.11
CA ILE A 249 -17.51 3.73 -9.07
C ILE A 249 -16.33 3.50 -10.00
N ARG A 250 -16.58 3.53 -11.31
CA ARG A 250 -15.54 3.39 -12.33
C ARG A 250 -14.56 4.54 -12.28
N MET A 251 -13.28 4.23 -12.10
CA MET A 251 -12.21 5.21 -12.22
C MET A 251 -11.93 5.44 -13.70
N VAL A 252 -12.20 6.66 -14.16
CA VAL A 252 -11.93 7.10 -15.53
C VAL A 252 -10.92 8.25 -15.46
N SER A 253 -9.90 8.18 -16.30
CA SER A 253 -9.05 9.33 -16.58
C SER A 253 -9.76 10.15 -17.65
N THR A 254 -10.07 11.41 -17.35
CA THR A 254 -10.67 12.33 -18.32
C THR A 254 -9.67 12.65 -19.43
N ASP A 255 -10.14 13.21 -20.55
CA ASP A 255 -9.28 13.65 -21.67
C ASP A 255 -8.27 14.73 -21.24
N THR A 256 -8.48 15.36 -20.08
CA THR A 256 -7.59 16.32 -19.44
C THR A 256 -6.51 15.68 -18.55
N PHE A 257 -6.47 14.34 -18.44
CA PHE A 257 -5.64 13.59 -17.50
C PHE A 257 -5.91 13.91 -16.03
N ASP A 258 -7.09 14.46 -15.70
CA ASP A 258 -7.48 14.70 -14.32
C ASP A 258 -7.79 13.36 -13.62
N ILE A 259 -7.35 13.27 -12.37
CA ILE A 259 -7.60 12.11 -11.53
C ILE A 259 -8.95 12.31 -10.86
N SER A 260 -9.88 11.39 -11.12
CA SER A 260 -11.18 11.35 -10.46
C SER A 260 -11.04 11.42 -8.93
N ALA A 261 -11.98 12.09 -8.27
CA ALA A 261 -12.05 12.12 -6.82
C ALA A 261 -12.07 10.69 -6.25
N MET A 262 -11.31 10.47 -5.18
CA MET A 262 -11.19 9.16 -4.53
C MET A 262 -11.83 9.28 -3.16
N ASP A 263 -13.16 9.32 -3.13
CA ASP A 263 -13.91 9.56 -1.90
C ASP A 263 -14.19 8.24 -1.16
N PRO A 264 -14.12 8.25 0.18
CA PRO A 264 -14.45 7.07 0.98
C PRO A 264 -15.95 6.78 0.97
N LYS A 265 -16.29 5.51 1.16
CA LYS A 265 -17.61 5.10 1.61
C LYS A 265 -17.66 5.20 3.13
N LEU A 266 -18.62 5.94 3.65
CA LEU A 266 -18.87 6.01 5.09
C LEU A 266 -19.75 4.85 5.52
N VAL A 267 -19.24 4.02 6.44
CA VAL A 267 -19.90 2.83 6.94
C VAL A 267 -19.92 2.88 8.47
N ASN A 268 -20.94 2.35 9.12
CA ASN A 268 -20.98 2.31 10.59
C ASN A 268 -19.82 1.44 11.13
N ALA A 269 -19.08 1.93 12.13
CA ALA A 269 -17.93 1.22 12.68
C ALA A 269 -18.26 -0.15 13.31
N SER A 270 -19.50 -0.35 13.76
CA SER A 270 -19.95 -1.62 14.33
C SER A 270 -20.15 -2.73 13.30
N THR A 271 -20.26 -2.41 12.00
CA THR A 271 -20.41 -3.45 10.98
C THR A 271 -19.06 -4.06 10.64
N PRO A 272 -18.98 -5.38 10.38
CA PRO A 272 -17.77 -5.98 9.85
C PRO A 272 -17.32 -5.30 8.55
N ILE A 273 -16.01 -5.30 8.31
CA ILE A 273 -15.42 -4.85 7.04
C ILE A 273 -15.48 -6.04 6.09
N SER A 274 -16.27 -5.94 5.03
CA SER A 274 -16.36 -7.03 4.05
C SER A 274 -15.28 -6.86 2.98
N VAL A 275 -14.39 -7.83 2.86
CA VAL A 275 -13.28 -7.86 1.91
C VAL A 275 -13.59 -8.90 0.84
N ALA A 276 -14.12 -8.45 -0.30
CA ALA A 276 -14.53 -9.32 -1.40
C ALA A 276 -13.38 -10.19 -1.94
N ALA A 277 -13.73 -11.30 -2.59
CA ALA A 277 -12.74 -12.12 -3.30
C ALA A 277 -11.98 -11.25 -4.30
N HIS A 278 -10.70 -11.52 -4.46
CA HIS A 278 -9.81 -10.73 -5.31
C HIS A 278 -9.71 -9.21 -5.10
N SER A 279 -10.11 -8.70 -3.94
CA SER A 279 -10.14 -7.25 -3.66
C SER A 279 -8.97 -6.74 -2.81
N ILE A 280 -8.85 -5.41 -2.79
CA ILE A 280 -8.03 -4.66 -1.83
C ILE A 280 -8.92 -3.62 -1.16
N VAL A 281 -8.82 -3.49 0.16
CA VAL A 281 -9.62 -2.53 0.93
C VAL A 281 -8.73 -1.70 1.82
N TYR A 282 -8.86 -0.37 1.74
CA TYR A 282 -8.29 0.54 2.74
C TYR A 282 -9.38 0.98 3.70
N VAL A 283 -9.08 0.98 5.00
CA VAL A 283 -10.03 1.40 6.03
C VAL A 283 -9.35 2.30 7.05
N THR A 284 -10.04 3.35 7.48
CA THR A 284 -9.68 4.07 8.70
C THR A 284 -10.88 4.19 9.62
N ILE A 285 -10.61 4.12 10.92
CA ILE A 285 -11.60 4.27 11.98
C ILE A 285 -11.15 5.48 12.80
N LYS A 286 -12.00 6.51 12.86
CA LYS A 286 -11.63 7.79 13.50
C LYS A 286 -11.34 7.67 14.99
N ASP A 287 -11.97 6.72 15.69
CA ASP A 287 -11.81 6.55 17.13
C ASP A 287 -10.83 5.44 17.52
N PHE A 288 -10.21 4.79 16.54
CA PHE A 288 -9.23 3.73 16.79
C PHE A 288 -7.84 4.32 16.59
N HIS A 289 -7.12 4.52 17.70
CA HIS A 289 -5.80 5.15 17.68
C HIS A 289 -4.78 4.29 18.43
N ALA A 290 -3.78 3.81 17.71
CA ALA A 290 -2.60 3.25 18.31
C ALA A 290 -1.86 4.38 19.06
N PRO A 291 -1.37 4.15 20.30
CA PRO A 291 -0.71 5.17 21.11
C PRO A 291 0.47 5.88 20.41
N VAL A 292 1.11 5.18 19.47
CA VAL A 292 2.26 5.69 18.71
C VAL A 292 1.89 6.62 17.56
N CYS A 293 0.60 6.74 17.21
CA CYS A 293 0.11 7.57 16.10
C CYS A 293 -0.27 9.01 16.53
N GLY A 294 -0.12 9.35 17.82
CA GLY A 294 -0.54 10.63 18.44
C GLY A 294 0.30 11.86 18.12
#